data_AF-A0A821IYJ0-F1
#
_entry.id   AF-A0A821IYJ0-F1
#
_cell.length_a   1.000
_cell.length_b   1.000
_cell.length_c   1.000
_cell.angle_alpha   90.00
_cell.angle_beta   90.00
_cell.angle_gamma   90.00
#
_symmetry.space_group_name_H-M   'P 1'
#
loop_
_entity.id
_entity.type
_entity.pdbx_description
1 polymer ?
#
loop_
_entity_poly.entity_id
_entity_poly.type
_entity_poly.pdbx_seq_one_letter_code
_entity_poly.pdbx_strand_id
1 'polypeptide(L)' 'MLGQVQFSNVGFAYPTREQQMVLENFNFTIPCGKTVALVGPSGS' A
#
# COMPACT_ATOMS: atom_id res chain seq x y z
N MET A 1 -5.80 8.48 21.52
CA MET A 1 -4.97 8.47 20.29
C MET A 1 -5.58 7.41 19.38
N LEU A 2 -6.13 7.78 18.21
CA LEU A 2 -6.85 6.84 17.34
C LEU A 2 -5.85 6.18 16.37
N GLY A 3 -5.90 4.85 16.23
CA GLY A 3 -5.01 4.04 15.39
C GLY A 3 -5.38 4.04 13.91
N GLN A 4 -5.59 5.21 13.32
CA GLN A 4 -5.77 5.33 11.87
C GLN A 4 -4.43 5.17 11.15
N VAL A 5 -4.41 4.45 10.04
CA VAL A 5 -3.22 4.29 9.19
C VAL A 5 -3.50 4.89 7.82
N GLN A 6 -2.53 5.62 7.27
CA GLN A 6 -2.64 6.26 5.96
C GLN A 6 -1.37 6.06 5.15
N PHE A 7 -1.55 5.69 3.88
CA PHE A 7 -0.55 5.67 2.82
C PHE A 7 -0.87 6.81 1.86
N SER A 8 0.13 7.63 1.55
CA SER A 8 -0.02 8.78 0.66
C SER A 8 1.10 8.79 -0.36
N ASN A 9 0.72 8.74 -1.64
CA ASN A 9 1.61 8.79 -2.80
C ASN A 9 2.80 7.81 -2.69
N VAL A 10 2.56 6.61 -2.17
CA VAL A 10 3.63 5.63 -1.93
C VAL A 10 4.10 5.03 -3.24
N GLY A 11 5.40 5.15 -3.50
CA GLY A 11 6.13 4.44 -4.54
C GLY A 11 7.03 3.39 -3.91
N PHE A 12 7.00 2.16 -4.43
CA PHE A 12 7.87 1.08 -3.95
C PHE A 12 8.28 0.16 -5.09
N ALA A 13 9.58 -0.15 -5.14
CA ALA A 13 10.16 -1.22 -5.93
C ALA A 13 11.07 -2.06 -5.02
N TYR A 14 11.17 -3.35 -5.28
CA TYR A 14 12.14 -4.19 -4.57
C TYR A 14 13.57 -3.80 -5.00
N PRO A 15 14.56 -3.71 -4.08
CA PRO A 15 15.93 -3.35 -4.43
C PRO A 15 16.59 -4.29 -5.46
N THR A 16 16.14 -5.54 -5.52
CA THR A 16 16.63 -6.51 -6.51
C THR A 16 16.10 -6.26 -7.92
N ARG A 17 15.06 -5.42 -8.07
CA ARG A 17 14.39 -5.09 -9.34
C ARG A 17 13.91 -3.63 -9.31
N GLU A 18 14.82 -2.69 -9.14
CA GLU A 18 14.48 -1.26 -8.98
C GLU A 18 13.71 -0.65 -10.16
N GLN A 19 13.85 -1.22 -11.37
CA GLN A 19 13.14 -0.78 -12.56
C GLN A 19 11.67 -1.24 -12.62
N GLN A 20 11.28 -2.18 -11.75
CA GLN A 20 9.92 -2.71 -11.69
C GLN A 20 9.23 -2.22 -10.41
N MET A 21 8.41 -1.19 -10.56
CA MET A 21 7.59 -0.70 -9.46
C MET A 21 6.51 -1.73 -9.11
N VAL A 22 6.33 -1.95 -7.81
CA VAL A 22 5.25 -2.77 -7.24
C VAL A 22 4.11 -1.89 -6.78
N LEU A 23 4.41 -0.73 -6.19
CA LEU A 23 3.42 0.30 -5.87
C LEU A 23 3.78 1.57 -6.64
N GLU A 24 2.83 2.11 -7.41
CA GLU A 24 2.97 3.38 -8.10
C GLU A 24 1.87 4.32 -7.63
N ASN A 25 2.25 5.40 -6.94
CA ASN A 25 1.31 6.39 -6.40
C ASN A 25 0.17 5.75 -5.56
N PHE A 26 0.52 4.81 -4.69
CA PHE A 26 -0.45 4.09 -3.86
C PHE A 26 -0.97 4.99 -2.74
N ASN A 27 -2.30 5.12 -2.67
CA ASN A 27 -3.01 5.94 -1.68
C ASN A 27 -4.09 5.09 -1.01
N PHE A 28 -4.01 4.94 0.31
CA PHE A 28 -4.92 4.06 1.05
C PHE A 28 -5.08 4.52 2.49
N THR A 29 -6.28 4.38 3.05
CA THR A 29 -6.57 4.75 4.44
C THR A 29 -7.28 3.59 5.14
N ILE A 30 -6.77 3.23 6.31
CA ILE A 30 -7.36 2.23 7.21
C ILE A 30 -7.91 2.98 8.42
N PRO A 31 -9.25 3.08 8.55
CA PRO A 31 -9.85 3.72 9.71
C PRO A 31 -9.54 2.95 11.00
N CYS A 32 -9.41 3.69 12.11
CA CYS A 32 -9.15 3.10 13.42
C CYS A 32 -10.22 2.04 13.79
N GLY A 33 -9.76 0.89 14.27
CA GLY A 33 -10.63 -0.19 14.75
C GLY A 33 -11.37 -0.95 13.64
N LYS A 34 -10.98 -0.77 12.38
CA LYS A 34 -11.53 -1.52 11.25
C LYS A 34 -10.52 -2.54 10.73
N THR A 35 -11.05 -3.68 10.30
CA THR A 35 -10.32 -4.65 9.48
C THR A 35 -10.63 -4.36 8.02
N VAL A 36 -9.60 -4.27 7.18
CA VAL A 36 -9.74 -4.08 5.73
C VAL A 36 -8.98 -5.19 5.02
N ALA A 37 -9.57 -5.72 3.95
CA ALA A 37 -8.92 -6.70 3.08
C ALA A 37 -8.36 -6.01 1.84
N LEU A 38 -7.10 -6.28 1.52
CA LEU A 38 -6.50 -5.94 0.23
C LEU A 38 -6.69 -7.14 -0.71
N VAL A 39 -7.19 -6.87 -1.90
CA VAL A 39 -7.47 -7.89 -2.92
C VAL A 39 -6.92 -7.43 -4.26
N GLY A 40 -6.44 -8.38 -5.06
CA GLY A 40 -5.89 -8.11 -6.38
C GLY A 40 -5.52 -9.40 -7.12
N PRO A 41 -5.25 -9.31 -8.44
CA PRO A 41 -4.69 -10.41 -9.21
C PRO A 41 -3.31 -10.84 -8.69
N SER A 42 -2.86 -12.03 -9.05
CA SER A 42 -1.50 -12.48 -8.72
C SER A 42 -0.44 -11.53 -9.28
N GLY A 43 0.44 -11.04 -8.41
CA GLY A 43 1.51 -10.11 -8.78
C GLY A 43 1.12 -8.62 -8.79
N SER A 44 -0.09 -8.29 -8.33
CA SER A 44 -0.55 -6.93 -8.03
C SER A 44 -0.11 -6.44 -6.65
#